data_AF-A0A1H6ECI8-F1
#
_entry.id   AF-A0A1H6ECI8-F1
#
_cell.length_a   1.000
_cell.length_b   1.000
_cell.length_c   1.000
_cell.angle_alpha   90.00
_cell.angle_beta   90.00
_cell.angle_gamma   90.00
#
_symmetry.space_group_name_H-M   'P 1'
#
loop_
_entity.id
_entity.type
_entity.pdbx_description
1 polymer ?
#
loop_
_entity_poly.entity_id
_entity_poly.type
_entity_poly.pdbx_seq_one_letter_code
_entity_poly.pdbx_strand_id
1 'polypeptide(L)'
;MTITTTFKATVATARDRWTARRRYFGTEEVFNETWQSLYSIEHPIPRGVTLGKLADICDALHDQHVAAFGDTLRAETLAANEQLLSMAASCELQLARSTWKPVDELRAGDSFEFAGEWAKVLDVTQTQPAVFQVRFAMADIGEDDGGIKTLEWDAGETVRTSGADRPDLEVTGLACGYGITGQELTEWQRLATTADRDHRAGIYATLADLAEQRLGTGAAETLRELAATEVELIRPVPLPKPICPREVRAFFAVVLAVFGAQVAVLAQTPVLTWPWFVQFGTYALVSV
;
A
#
# COMPACT_ATOMS: atom_id res chain seq x y z
N MET A 1 20.95 20.62 -2.67
CA MET A 1 20.13 21.37 -3.65
C MET A 1 18.71 20.89 -3.45
N THR A 2 17.90 21.67 -2.72
CA THR A 2 16.58 21.27 -2.25
C THR A 2 15.54 21.69 -3.29
N ILE A 3 14.90 20.74 -3.95
CA ILE A 3 13.79 21.02 -4.87
C ILE A 3 12.53 21.05 -4.02
N THR A 4 12.21 22.23 -3.47
CA THR A 4 10.91 22.49 -2.85
C THR A 4 9.98 23.03 -3.93
N THR A 5 9.29 22.13 -4.65
CA THR A 5 8.22 22.50 -5.59
C THR A 5 6.87 22.27 -4.94
N THR A 6 6.37 23.26 -4.21
CA THR A 6 4.94 23.35 -3.84
C THR A 6 4.14 23.73 -5.08
N PHE A 7 3.78 22.72 -5.88
CA PHE A 7 3.01 22.90 -7.10
C PHE A 7 1.51 22.92 -6.78
N LYS A 8 1.02 24.05 -6.25
CA LYS A 8 -0.43 24.29 -6.09
C LYS A 8 -1.04 24.70 -7.44
N ALA A 9 -0.95 23.85 -8.45
CA ALA A 9 -1.58 24.09 -9.74
C ALA A 9 -3.10 23.94 -9.60
N THR A 10 -3.80 25.05 -9.75
CA THR A 10 -5.25 25.07 -9.90
C THR A 10 -5.58 24.34 -11.20
N VAL A 11 -6.03 23.09 -11.11
CA VAL A 11 -6.38 22.27 -12.27
C VAL A 11 -7.66 22.80 -12.91
N ALA A 12 -7.52 23.75 -13.83
CA ALA A 12 -8.64 24.49 -14.40
C ALA A 12 -9.28 23.78 -15.59
N THR A 13 -8.52 23.01 -16.38
CA THR A 13 -9.01 22.44 -17.65
C THR A 13 -9.09 20.92 -17.66
N ALA A 14 -9.91 20.36 -18.58
CA ALA A 14 -10.00 18.91 -18.79
C ALA A 14 -8.64 18.29 -19.21
N ARG A 15 -7.81 19.07 -19.92
CA ARG A 15 -6.46 18.66 -20.32
C ARG A 15 -5.51 18.57 -19.13
N ASP A 16 -5.64 19.47 -18.16
CA ASP A 16 -4.83 19.44 -16.94
C ASP A 16 -5.19 18.22 -16.08
N ARG A 17 -6.48 17.90 -15.96
CA ARG A 17 -6.95 16.68 -15.27
C ARG A 17 -6.44 15.41 -15.94
N TRP A 18 -6.51 15.34 -17.28
CA TRP A 18 -5.96 14.20 -18.01
C TRP A 18 -4.45 14.03 -17.80
N THR A 19 -3.72 15.14 -17.79
CA THR A 19 -2.27 15.13 -17.53
C THR A 19 -1.96 14.69 -16.10
N ALA A 20 -2.73 15.18 -15.12
CA ALA A 20 -2.63 14.77 -13.72
C ALA A 20 -2.89 13.26 -13.55
N ARG A 21 -3.92 12.71 -14.22
CA ARG A 21 -4.19 11.26 -14.22
C ARG A 21 -3.03 10.45 -14.76
N ARG A 22 -2.44 10.88 -15.89
CA ARG A 22 -1.30 10.18 -16.48
C ARG A 22 -0.08 10.16 -15.54
N ARG A 23 0.18 11.26 -14.84
CA ARG A 23 1.23 11.32 -13.82
C ARG A 23 0.89 10.44 -12.62
N TYR A 24 -0.37 10.44 -12.17
CA TYR A 24 -0.85 9.62 -11.07
C TYR A 24 -0.56 8.14 -11.32
N PHE A 25 -1.00 7.60 -12.47
CA PHE A 25 -0.78 6.19 -12.80
C PHE A 25 0.70 5.83 -12.95
N GLY A 26 1.53 6.74 -13.51
CA GLY A 26 2.97 6.50 -13.57
C GLY A 26 3.64 6.52 -12.18
N THR A 27 3.18 7.37 -11.28
CA THR A 27 3.67 7.41 -9.89
C THR A 27 3.17 6.20 -9.09
N GLU A 28 1.98 5.69 -9.38
CA GLU A 28 1.40 4.48 -8.78
C GLU A 28 2.18 3.23 -9.18
N GLU A 29 2.63 3.15 -10.43
CA GLU A 29 3.51 2.09 -10.90
C GLU A 29 4.84 2.08 -10.12
N VAL A 30 5.50 3.26 -10.01
CA VAL A 30 6.73 3.41 -9.22
C VAL A 30 6.51 3.09 -7.73
N PHE A 31 5.37 3.49 -7.18
CA PHE A 31 4.97 3.13 -5.81
C PHE A 31 4.90 1.61 -5.66
N ASN A 32 4.18 0.93 -6.54
CA ASN A 32 4.00 -0.51 -6.48
C ASN A 32 5.33 -1.27 -6.63
N GLU A 33 6.20 -0.85 -7.55
CA GLU A 33 7.55 -1.40 -7.70
C GLU A 33 8.39 -1.21 -6.43
N THR A 34 8.37 0.01 -5.88
CA THR A 34 9.12 0.33 -4.65
C THR A 34 8.57 -0.43 -3.45
N TRP A 35 7.25 -0.56 -3.35
CA TRP A 35 6.56 -1.34 -2.32
C TRP A 35 6.92 -2.82 -2.41
N GLN A 36 6.92 -3.39 -3.62
CA GLN A 36 7.35 -4.77 -3.85
C GLN A 36 8.82 -4.97 -3.44
N SER A 37 9.69 -4.01 -3.72
CA SER A 37 11.11 -4.09 -3.33
C SER A 37 11.32 -4.13 -1.81
N LEU A 38 10.38 -3.60 -1.00
CA LEU A 38 10.50 -3.73 0.47
C LEU A 38 10.50 -5.18 0.94
N TYR A 39 9.83 -6.09 0.21
CA TYR A 39 9.77 -7.50 0.59
C TYR A 39 11.07 -8.24 0.34
N SER A 40 11.91 -7.76 -0.57
CA SER A 40 13.25 -8.32 -0.80
C SER A 40 14.32 -7.73 0.12
N ILE A 41 14.02 -6.65 0.87
CA ILE A 41 15.01 -6.00 1.73
C ILE A 41 14.90 -6.53 3.16
N GLU A 42 15.77 -7.48 3.51
CA GLU A 42 15.84 -8.03 4.87
C GLU A 42 16.42 -7.02 5.87
N HIS A 43 17.36 -6.18 5.43
CA HIS A 43 18.09 -5.31 6.33
C HIS A 43 17.30 -4.06 6.73
N PRO A 44 17.16 -3.72 8.04
CA PRO A 44 16.32 -2.61 8.51
C PRO A 44 16.65 -1.23 7.93
N ILE A 45 17.90 -1.04 7.52
CA ILE A 45 18.44 0.26 7.09
C ILE A 45 18.07 0.63 5.66
N PRO A 46 18.44 -0.17 4.63
CA PRO A 46 17.92 0.05 3.28
C PRO A 46 16.39 -0.05 3.24
N ARG A 47 15.79 -0.84 4.14
CA ARG A 47 14.33 -0.89 4.32
C ARG A 47 13.78 0.46 4.80
N GLY A 48 14.40 1.08 5.80
CA GLY A 48 14.06 2.42 6.28
C GLY A 48 14.18 3.50 5.20
N VAL A 49 15.27 3.50 4.43
CA VAL A 49 15.45 4.42 3.29
C VAL A 49 14.35 4.23 2.25
N THR A 50 14.00 2.98 1.96
CA THR A 50 12.94 2.64 0.99
C THR A 50 11.55 3.03 1.50
N LEU A 51 11.29 2.87 2.81
CA LEU A 51 10.07 3.38 3.46
C LEU A 51 9.96 4.91 3.39
N GLY A 52 11.08 5.63 3.59
CA GLY A 52 11.11 7.09 3.41
C GLY A 52 10.79 7.51 1.97
N LYS A 53 11.37 6.82 0.98
CA LYS A 53 11.03 7.03 -0.44
C LYS A 53 9.56 6.75 -0.73
N LEU A 54 8.98 5.70 -0.15
CA LEU A 54 7.57 5.39 -0.31
C LEU A 54 6.66 6.47 0.28
N ALA A 55 7.04 7.08 1.41
CA ALA A 55 6.32 8.22 1.96
C ALA A 55 6.34 9.42 0.99
N ASP A 56 7.51 9.77 0.44
CA ASP A 56 7.63 10.83 -0.57
C ASP A 56 6.76 10.55 -1.82
N ILE A 57 6.72 9.28 -2.26
CA ILE A 57 5.88 8.84 -3.38
C ILE A 57 4.39 8.93 -3.01
N CYS A 58 4.00 8.58 -1.79
CA CYS A 58 2.63 8.71 -1.30
C CYS A 58 2.16 10.17 -1.28
N ASP A 59 3.00 11.11 -0.84
CA ASP A 59 2.69 12.54 -0.93
C ASP A 59 2.50 12.99 -2.38
N ALA A 60 3.39 12.57 -3.28
CA ALA A 60 3.26 12.87 -4.70
C ALA A 60 1.98 12.27 -5.30
N LEU A 61 1.62 11.03 -4.93
CA LEU A 61 0.38 10.38 -5.34
C LEU A 61 -0.84 11.12 -4.84
N HIS A 62 -0.83 11.57 -3.59
CA HIS A 62 -1.91 12.37 -3.00
C HIS A 62 -2.14 13.66 -3.78
N ASP A 63 -1.08 14.45 -3.96
CA ASP A 63 -1.15 15.73 -4.69
C ASP A 63 -1.67 15.53 -6.12
N GLN A 64 -1.19 14.48 -6.79
CA GLN A 64 -1.63 14.12 -8.14
C GLN A 64 -3.07 13.59 -8.17
N HIS A 65 -3.49 12.83 -7.16
CA HIS A 65 -4.86 12.33 -7.02
C HIS A 65 -5.83 13.50 -6.86
N VAL A 66 -5.54 14.42 -5.93
CA VAL A 66 -6.35 15.62 -5.70
C VAL A 66 -6.45 16.45 -6.98
N ALA A 67 -5.34 16.60 -7.71
CA ALA A 67 -5.32 17.27 -9.02
C ALA A 67 -6.15 16.53 -10.10
N ALA A 68 -6.14 15.20 -10.11
CA ALA A 68 -6.76 14.37 -11.14
C ALA A 68 -8.26 14.10 -10.92
N PHE A 69 -8.66 13.96 -9.66
CA PHE A 69 -9.97 13.42 -9.25
C PHE A 69 -10.70 14.30 -8.23
N GLY A 70 -10.02 15.24 -7.57
CA GLY A 70 -10.58 16.07 -6.50
C GLY A 70 -10.26 15.51 -5.10
N ASP A 71 -10.76 16.20 -4.06
CA ASP A 71 -10.34 16.00 -2.66
C ASP A 71 -11.03 14.80 -1.96
N THR A 72 -11.48 13.79 -2.72
CA THR A 72 -12.36 12.72 -2.21
C THR A 72 -11.68 11.69 -1.30
N LEU A 73 -10.35 11.58 -1.35
CA LEU A 73 -9.59 10.56 -0.58
C LEU A 73 -8.61 11.16 0.42
N ARG A 74 -8.76 12.45 0.76
CA ARG A 74 -7.70 13.20 1.44
C ARG A 74 -7.27 12.59 2.78
N ALA A 75 -8.25 12.18 3.58
CA ALA A 75 -8.01 11.67 4.93
C ALA A 75 -7.28 10.31 4.93
N GLU A 76 -7.64 9.42 4.00
CA GLU A 76 -7.05 8.08 3.91
C GLU A 76 -5.59 8.14 3.45
N THR A 77 -5.25 9.01 2.47
CA THR A 77 -3.86 9.13 2.02
C THR A 77 -2.96 9.77 3.07
N LEU A 78 -3.47 10.75 3.83
CA LEU A 78 -2.71 11.38 4.92
C LEU A 78 -2.39 10.37 6.03
N ALA A 79 -3.37 9.55 6.43
CA ALA A 79 -3.17 8.52 7.45
C ALA A 79 -2.15 7.45 6.99
N ALA A 80 -2.23 7.00 5.74
CA ALA A 80 -1.25 6.06 5.17
C ALA A 80 0.17 6.66 5.15
N ASN A 81 0.30 7.94 4.80
CA ASN A 81 1.61 8.59 4.76
C ASN A 81 2.22 8.81 6.15
N GLU A 82 1.42 9.21 7.14
CA GLU A 82 1.85 9.29 8.54
C GLU A 82 2.35 7.93 9.06
N GLN A 83 1.69 6.84 8.67
CA GLN A 83 2.13 5.50 9.03
C GLN A 83 3.48 5.13 8.39
N LEU A 84 3.69 5.43 7.10
CA LEU A 84 4.97 5.19 6.42
C LEU A 84 6.11 6.00 7.03
N LEU A 85 5.87 7.29 7.33
CA LEU A 85 6.85 8.17 7.98
C LEU A 85 7.20 7.68 9.38
N SER A 86 6.21 7.20 10.15
CA SER A 86 6.43 6.60 11.47
C SER A 86 7.29 5.34 11.38
N MET A 87 7.04 4.47 10.39
CA MET A 87 7.86 3.29 10.13
C MET A 87 9.30 3.66 9.73
N ALA A 88 9.47 4.66 8.86
CA ALA A 88 10.79 5.16 8.46
C ALA A 88 11.55 5.74 9.67
N ALA A 89 10.89 6.55 10.51
CA ALA A 89 11.47 7.11 11.72
C ALA A 89 11.89 6.03 12.74
N SER A 90 11.14 4.92 12.82
CA SER A 90 11.51 3.76 13.65
C SER A 90 12.80 3.08 13.13
N CYS A 91 12.93 2.92 11.81
CA CYS A 91 14.17 2.44 11.20
C CYS A 91 15.34 3.42 11.40
N GLU A 92 15.11 4.73 11.31
CA GLU A 92 16.12 5.76 11.60
C GLU A 92 16.55 5.76 13.08
N LEU A 93 15.63 5.50 14.01
CA LEU A 93 15.95 5.31 15.43
C LEU A 93 16.83 4.08 15.66
N GLN A 94 16.62 3.00 14.91
CA GLN A 94 17.51 1.83 14.93
C GLN A 94 18.89 2.17 14.34
N LEU A 95 18.95 3.00 13.30
CA LEU A 95 20.19 3.58 12.75
C LEU A 95 20.91 4.49 13.74
N ALA A 96 20.20 5.33 14.48
CA ALA A 96 20.79 6.23 15.47
C ALA A 96 21.40 5.46 16.65
N ARG A 97 20.94 4.23 16.90
CA ARG A 97 21.56 3.29 17.84
C ARG A 97 22.79 2.59 17.27
N SER A 98 23.15 2.80 16.00
CA SER A 98 24.40 2.27 15.47
C SER A 98 25.58 2.85 16.24
N THR A 99 26.42 1.99 16.78
CA THR A 99 27.64 2.37 17.48
C THR A 99 28.84 2.12 16.59
N TRP A 100 29.87 2.96 16.72
CA TRP A 100 31.18 2.63 16.16
C TRP A 100 31.85 1.64 17.10
N LYS A 101 32.20 0.47 16.58
CA LYS A 101 32.83 -0.62 17.32
C LYS A 101 34.22 -0.88 16.75
N PRO A 102 35.26 -0.98 17.59
CA PRO A 102 36.58 -1.43 17.17
C PRO A 102 36.51 -2.81 16.49
N VAL A 103 37.33 -3.03 15.46
CA VAL A 103 37.32 -4.30 14.71
C VAL A 103 37.73 -5.49 15.60
N ASP A 104 38.63 -5.29 16.55
CA ASP A 104 39.06 -6.32 17.51
C ASP A 104 37.95 -6.72 18.51
N GLU A 105 36.91 -5.90 18.64
CA GLU A 105 35.71 -6.20 19.41
C GLU A 105 34.61 -6.90 18.60
N LEU A 106 34.72 -7.00 17.26
CA LEU A 106 33.75 -7.72 16.44
C LEU A 106 33.69 -9.20 16.80
N ARG A 107 32.49 -9.78 16.76
CA ARG A 107 32.22 -11.19 16.99
C ARG A 107 31.38 -11.78 15.86
N ALA A 108 31.48 -13.09 15.66
CA ALA A 108 30.59 -13.80 14.75
C ALA A 108 29.13 -13.56 15.16
N GLY A 109 28.28 -13.20 14.19
CA GLY A 109 26.89 -12.79 14.42
C GLY A 109 26.66 -11.28 14.38
N ASP A 110 27.69 -10.47 14.66
CA ASP A 110 27.60 -9.01 14.57
C ASP A 110 27.23 -8.57 13.15
N SER A 111 26.51 -7.46 13.02
CA SER A 111 26.23 -6.81 11.73
C SER A 111 26.93 -5.46 11.66
N PHE A 112 27.64 -5.20 10.56
CA PHE A 112 28.40 -3.96 10.35
C PHE A 112 28.21 -3.40 8.93
N GLU A 113 28.44 -2.10 8.77
CA GLU A 113 28.36 -1.41 7.47
C GLU A 113 29.68 -1.57 6.70
N PHE A 114 29.61 -2.11 5.48
CA PHE A 114 30.71 -2.27 4.55
C PHE A 114 30.32 -1.75 3.16
N ALA A 115 31.06 -0.76 2.66
CA ALA A 115 30.83 -0.13 1.34
C ALA A 115 29.39 0.40 1.12
N GLY A 116 28.73 0.88 2.19
CA GLY A 116 27.36 1.41 2.14
C GLY A 116 26.26 0.34 2.24
N GLU A 117 26.63 -0.93 2.37
CA GLU A 117 25.73 -2.06 2.57
C GLU A 117 26.00 -2.73 3.91
N TRP A 118 25.05 -3.52 4.41
CA TRP A 118 25.22 -4.22 5.68
C TRP A 118 25.71 -5.65 5.46
N ALA A 119 26.68 -6.03 6.27
CA ALA A 119 27.33 -7.32 6.26
C ALA A 119 27.19 -8.00 7.62
N LYS A 120 27.00 -9.31 7.60
CA LYS A 120 26.99 -10.16 8.80
C LYS A 120 28.35 -10.82 8.98
N VAL A 121 28.96 -10.63 10.14
CA VAL A 121 30.22 -11.27 10.51
C VAL A 121 29.98 -12.77 10.67
N LEU A 122 30.70 -13.57 9.90
CA LEU A 122 30.68 -15.03 10.00
C LEU A 122 31.78 -15.53 10.93
N ASP A 123 32.96 -14.91 10.87
CA ASP A 123 34.12 -15.29 11.67
C ASP A 123 35.10 -14.12 11.80
N VAL A 124 35.85 -14.08 12.90
CA VAL A 124 36.91 -13.10 13.16
C VAL A 124 38.13 -13.83 13.68
N THR A 125 39.21 -13.82 12.90
CA THR A 125 40.47 -14.50 13.22
C THR A 125 41.60 -13.47 13.29
N GLN A 126 42.35 -13.46 14.40
CA GLN A 126 43.56 -12.65 14.50
C GLN A 126 44.72 -13.33 13.76
N THR A 127 45.25 -12.70 12.71
CA THR A 127 46.33 -13.27 11.88
C THR A 127 47.71 -12.80 12.34
N GLN A 128 47.83 -11.58 12.85
CA GLN A 128 49.07 -11.01 13.41
C GLN A 128 48.78 -10.17 14.66
N PRO A 129 49.80 -9.81 15.46
CA PRO A 129 49.63 -8.79 16.49
C PRO A 129 49.08 -7.51 15.83
N ALA A 130 47.89 -7.08 16.28
CA ALA A 130 47.14 -5.94 15.76
C ALA A 130 46.52 -6.07 14.34
N VAL A 131 46.46 -7.26 13.72
CA VAL A 131 45.74 -7.47 12.44
C VAL A 131 44.66 -8.52 12.60
N PHE A 132 43.43 -8.18 12.20
CA PHE A 132 42.24 -9.01 12.28
C PHE A 132 41.72 -9.32 10.88
N GLN A 133 41.60 -10.60 10.58
CA GLN A 133 40.91 -11.08 9.39
C GLN A 133 39.46 -11.38 9.74
N VAL A 134 38.53 -10.73 9.05
CA VAL A 134 37.10 -10.86 9.29
C VAL A 134 36.46 -11.42 8.03
N ARG A 135 35.75 -12.53 8.20
CA ARG A 135 34.97 -13.18 7.14
C ARG A 135 33.50 -12.82 7.34
N PHE A 136 32.84 -12.35 6.29
CA PHE A 136 31.47 -11.84 6.38
C PHE A 136 30.66 -12.12 5.12
N ALA A 137 29.33 -12.10 5.24
CA ALA A 137 28.39 -12.21 4.13
C ALA A 137 27.59 -10.90 3.98
N MET A 138 27.39 -10.43 2.75
CA MET A 138 26.54 -9.27 2.48
C MET A 138 25.06 -9.66 2.63
N ALA A 139 24.23 -8.78 3.20
CA ALA A 139 22.81 -9.07 3.49
C ALA A 139 21.92 -9.23 2.24
N ASP A 140 22.40 -8.92 1.04
CA ASP A 140 21.62 -8.92 -0.21
C ASP A 140 21.89 -10.15 -1.10
N ILE A 141 22.40 -11.24 -0.51
CA ILE A 141 22.76 -12.44 -1.27
C ILE A 141 21.93 -13.59 -0.71
N GLY A 142 20.78 -13.82 -1.35
CA GLY A 142 19.96 -15.01 -1.13
C GLY A 142 20.79 -16.28 -1.19
N GLU A 143 20.31 -17.32 -0.50
CA GLU A 143 20.93 -18.57 -0.01
C GLU A 143 21.97 -19.33 -0.87
N ASP A 144 22.39 -18.86 -2.04
CA ASP A 144 23.56 -19.34 -2.75
C ASP A 144 24.84 -18.63 -2.27
N ASP A 145 25.90 -19.40 -2.01
CA ASP A 145 27.23 -19.06 -1.43
C ASP A 145 28.05 -17.91 -2.11
N GLY A 146 27.43 -17.04 -2.91
CA GLY A 146 28.04 -16.14 -3.87
C GLY A 146 28.72 -14.87 -3.35
N GLY A 147 28.71 -14.55 -2.05
CA GLY A 147 29.35 -13.30 -1.60
C GLY A 147 29.90 -13.28 -0.19
N ILE A 148 30.44 -14.40 0.26
CA ILE A 148 31.34 -14.38 1.41
C ILE A 148 32.61 -13.61 1.01
N LYS A 149 32.90 -12.54 1.75
CA LYS A 149 34.11 -11.75 1.59
C LYS A 149 34.99 -11.93 2.83
N THR A 150 36.29 -11.77 2.62
CA THR A 150 37.29 -11.77 3.69
C THR A 150 38.14 -10.53 3.54
N LEU A 151 38.29 -9.77 4.61
CA LEU A 151 39.13 -8.58 4.65
C LEU A 151 40.00 -8.59 5.89
N GLU A 152 41.15 -7.93 5.79
CA GLU A 152 42.06 -7.70 6.89
C GLU A 152 41.96 -6.23 7.31
N TRP A 153 41.96 -6.01 8.62
CA TRP A 153 41.80 -4.73 9.27
C TRP A 153 42.79 -4.61 10.42
N ASP A 154 43.23 -3.39 10.71
CA ASP A 154 44.10 -3.11 11.86
C ASP A 154 43.27 -2.96 13.14
N ALA A 155 43.83 -3.35 14.30
CA ALA A 155 43.16 -3.34 15.61
C ALA A 155 42.64 -1.97 16.06
N GLY A 156 43.11 -0.87 15.46
CA GLY A 156 42.66 0.49 15.75
C GLY A 156 41.53 0.98 14.84
N GLU A 157 41.16 0.22 13.82
CA GLU A 157 40.09 0.60 12.91
C GLU A 157 38.73 0.33 13.56
N THR A 158 37.77 1.21 13.26
CA THR A 158 36.40 1.08 13.75
C THR A 158 35.47 0.87 12.58
N VAL A 159 34.48 0.00 12.79
CA VAL A 159 33.38 -0.19 11.87
C VAL A 159 32.09 0.24 12.54
N ARG A 160 31.13 0.66 11.73
CA ARG A 160 29.81 0.99 12.23
C ARG A 160 29.01 -0.30 12.38
N THR A 161 28.66 -0.66 13.61
CA THR A 161 27.81 -1.83 13.90
C THR A 161 26.37 -1.40 14.12
N SER A 162 25.41 -2.27 13.76
CA SER A 162 24.03 -2.02 14.15
C SER A 162 23.95 -2.28 15.67
N GLY A 163 23.53 -1.29 16.46
CA GLY A 163 23.44 -1.43 17.92
C GLY A 163 22.34 -2.38 18.40
N ALA A 164 21.80 -3.18 17.48
CA ALA A 164 20.99 -4.33 17.80
C ALA A 164 21.94 -5.52 18.01
N ASP A 165 22.63 -5.55 19.15
CA ASP A 165 22.80 -6.85 19.80
C ASP A 165 21.38 -7.41 19.87
N ARG A 166 21.08 -8.45 19.09
CA ARG A 166 19.96 -9.33 19.40
C ARG A 166 20.53 -10.23 20.50
N PRO A 167 20.37 -9.92 21.80
CA PRO A 167 20.44 -11.00 22.77
C PRO A 167 19.41 -12.02 22.30
N ASP A 168 19.79 -13.30 22.30
CA ASP A 168 18.94 -14.44 21.98
C ASP A 168 17.49 -14.13 22.34
N LEU A 169 16.70 -13.80 21.32
CA LEU A 169 15.28 -13.51 21.46
C LEU A 169 14.52 -14.83 21.47
N GLU A 170 15.04 -15.79 22.24
CA GLU A 170 14.25 -16.86 22.81
C GLU A 170 13.43 -16.25 23.96
N VAL A 171 12.12 -16.15 23.74
CA VAL A 171 11.13 -16.10 24.82
C VAL A 171 11.15 -14.81 25.67
N THR A 172 10.69 -13.70 25.10
CA THR A 172 9.82 -12.76 25.84
C THR A 172 9.02 -11.93 24.85
N GLY A 173 7.80 -12.41 24.55
CA GLY A 173 6.89 -11.83 23.58
C GLY A 173 6.24 -10.52 24.05
N LEU A 174 6.99 -9.41 24.13
CA LEU A 174 6.36 -8.11 24.42
C LEU A 174 6.98 -6.84 23.79
N ALA A 175 8.05 -6.91 22.98
CA ALA A 175 8.66 -5.68 22.47
C ALA A 175 9.12 -5.67 21.00
N CYS A 176 8.85 -6.71 20.21
CA CYS A 176 9.13 -6.72 18.76
C CYS A 176 8.00 -7.37 17.93
N GLY A 177 6.74 -7.20 18.37
CA GLY A 177 5.55 -7.81 17.76
C GLY A 177 5.04 -7.16 16.46
N TYR A 178 5.91 -6.66 15.58
CA TYR A 178 5.49 -6.08 14.28
C TYR A 178 6.20 -6.65 13.04
N GLY A 179 7.28 -7.42 13.20
CA GLY A 179 8.10 -7.87 12.06
C GLY A 179 7.55 -9.08 11.31
N ILE A 180 7.06 -10.09 12.04
CA ILE A 180 6.52 -11.34 11.46
C ILE A 180 4.98 -11.31 11.48
N THR A 181 4.40 -10.64 12.47
CA THR A 181 2.95 -10.52 12.69
C THR A 181 2.26 -9.60 11.67
N GLY A 182 2.91 -8.51 11.25
CA GLY A 182 2.34 -7.56 10.28
C GLY A 182 2.26 -8.12 8.87
N GLN A 183 3.25 -8.89 8.43
CA GLN A 183 3.28 -9.50 7.09
C GLN A 183 2.26 -10.63 6.95
N GLU A 184 2.13 -11.48 7.96
CA GLU A 184 1.11 -12.54 8.00
C GLU A 184 -0.30 -11.93 8.04
N LEU A 185 -0.52 -10.89 8.86
CA LEU A 185 -1.79 -10.16 8.90
C LEU A 185 -2.12 -9.47 7.57
N THR A 186 -1.13 -8.87 6.92
CA THR A 186 -1.29 -8.20 5.62
C THR A 186 -1.61 -9.21 4.51
N GLU A 187 -0.96 -10.37 4.52
CA GLU A 187 -1.24 -11.44 3.55
C GLU A 187 -2.64 -12.04 3.78
N TRP A 188 -3.04 -12.22 5.04
CA TRP A 188 -4.39 -12.65 5.38
C TRP A 188 -5.45 -11.64 4.94
N GLN A 189 -5.20 -10.34 5.14
CA GLN A 189 -6.07 -9.27 4.63
C GLN A 189 -6.12 -9.28 3.10
N ARG A 190 -4.99 -9.42 2.42
CA ARG A 190 -4.92 -9.54 0.96
C ARG A 190 -5.78 -10.69 0.45
N LEU A 191 -5.63 -11.88 1.03
CA LEU A 191 -6.44 -13.04 0.67
C LEU A 191 -7.94 -12.79 0.93
N ALA A 192 -8.30 -12.16 2.05
CA ALA A 192 -9.68 -11.79 2.33
C ALA A 192 -10.25 -10.82 1.29
N THR A 193 -9.48 -9.84 0.82
CA THR A 193 -9.93 -8.88 -0.21
C THR A 193 -10.15 -9.50 -1.59
N THR A 194 -9.54 -10.65 -1.87
CA THR A 194 -9.79 -11.41 -3.12
C THR A 194 -11.12 -12.18 -3.09
N ALA A 195 -11.73 -12.33 -1.92
CA ALA A 195 -13.02 -13.00 -1.78
C ALA A 195 -14.17 -12.08 -2.18
N ASP A 196 -15.28 -12.71 -2.56
CA ASP A 196 -16.53 -12.02 -2.84
C ASP A 196 -17.01 -11.22 -1.62
N ARG A 197 -17.67 -10.07 -1.89
CA ARG A 197 -18.02 -9.10 -0.85
C ARG A 197 -18.91 -9.70 0.23
N ASP A 198 -19.83 -10.58 -0.14
CA ASP A 198 -20.76 -11.23 0.79
C ASP A 198 -20.06 -12.18 1.78
N HIS A 199 -18.85 -12.64 1.44
CA HIS A 199 -18.08 -13.62 2.21
C HIS A 199 -16.95 -13.00 3.02
N ARG A 200 -16.52 -11.79 2.65
CA ARG A 200 -15.35 -11.11 3.21
C ARG A 200 -15.45 -10.82 4.70
N ALA A 201 -16.63 -10.42 5.18
CA ALA A 201 -16.89 -10.20 6.60
C ALA A 201 -16.65 -11.47 7.44
N GLY A 202 -17.11 -12.63 6.96
CA GLY A 202 -16.90 -13.92 7.62
C GLY A 202 -15.43 -14.36 7.62
N ILE A 203 -14.71 -14.05 6.54
CA ILE A 203 -13.27 -14.31 6.44
C ILE A 203 -12.51 -13.43 7.45
N TYR A 204 -12.78 -12.13 7.52
CA TYR A 204 -12.15 -11.26 8.53
C TYR A 204 -12.45 -11.69 9.97
N ALA A 205 -13.66 -12.14 10.26
CA ALA A 205 -13.99 -12.67 11.59
C ALA A 205 -13.18 -13.93 11.92
N THR A 206 -13.04 -14.86 10.98
CA THR A 206 -12.25 -16.09 11.15
C THR A 206 -10.75 -15.78 11.32
N LEU A 207 -10.24 -14.81 10.55
CA LEU A 207 -8.86 -14.34 10.67
C LEU A 207 -8.62 -13.63 12.00
N ALA A 208 -9.60 -12.91 12.54
CA ALA A 208 -9.50 -12.27 13.84
C ALA A 208 -9.34 -13.30 14.96
N ASP A 209 -10.10 -14.40 14.92
CA ASP A 209 -9.98 -15.49 15.90
C ASP A 209 -8.61 -16.17 15.81
N LEU A 210 -8.08 -16.38 14.59
CA LEU A 210 -6.74 -16.90 14.38
C LEU A 210 -5.65 -15.92 14.85
N ALA A 211 -5.82 -14.63 14.60
CA ALA A 211 -4.91 -13.58 15.07
C ALA A 211 -4.91 -13.49 16.60
N GLU A 212 -6.06 -13.63 17.26
CA GLU A 212 -6.13 -13.63 18.72
C GLU A 212 -5.37 -14.82 19.31
N GLN A 213 -5.52 -16.01 18.72
CA GLN A 213 -4.86 -17.23 19.16
C GLN A 213 -3.34 -17.20 18.97
N ARG A 214 -2.85 -16.56 17.90
CA ARG A 214 -1.42 -16.63 17.50
C ARG A 214 -0.63 -15.36 17.77
N LEU A 215 -1.28 -14.20 17.68
CA LEU A 215 -0.65 -12.88 17.68
C LEU A 215 -1.12 -12.00 18.85
N GLY A 216 -2.17 -12.42 19.56
CA GLY A 216 -2.76 -11.72 20.70
C GLY A 216 -3.92 -10.78 20.32
N THR A 217 -4.55 -10.20 21.33
CA THR A 217 -5.81 -9.45 21.22
C THR A 217 -5.72 -8.21 20.34
N GLY A 218 -4.59 -7.49 20.35
CA GLY A 218 -4.42 -6.26 19.58
C GLY A 218 -4.48 -6.46 18.06
N ALA A 219 -3.91 -7.55 17.53
CA ALA A 219 -3.98 -7.87 16.11
C ALA A 219 -5.40 -8.34 15.69
N ALA A 220 -6.11 -9.00 16.61
CA ALA A 220 -7.48 -9.44 16.38
C ALA A 220 -8.48 -8.29 16.30
N GLU A 221 -8.26 -7.22 17.08
CA GLU A 221 -9.16 -6.07 17.15
C GLU A 221 -9.28 -5.35 15.80
N THR A 222 -8.17 -5.11 15.11
CA THR A 222 -8.17 -4.53 13.76
C THR A 222 -8.96 -5.36 12.75
N LEU A 223 -8.85 -6.69 12.80
CA LEU A 223 -9.61 -7.57 11.91
C LEU A 223 -11.10 -7.63 12.27
N ARG A 224 -11.46 -7.50 13.55
CA ARG A 224 -12.85 -7.38 14.00
C ARG A 224 -13.49 -6.08 13.51
N GLU A 225 -12.76 -4.97 13.56
CA GLU A 225 -13.23 -3.69 13.01
C GLU A 225 -13.45 -3.75 11.51
N LEU A 226 -12.55 -4.39 10.75
CA LEU A 226 -12.72 -4.62 9.33
C LEU A 226 -13.93 -5.52 9.02
N ALA A 227 -14.13 -6.60 9.80
CA ALA A 227 -15.31 -7.45 9.68
C ALA A 227 -16.60 -6.67 9.93
N ALA A 228 -16.64 -5.82 10.97
CA ALA A 228 -17.79 -4.98 11.30
C ALA A 228 -18.09 -3.97 10.18
N THR A 229 -17.05 -3.35 9.62
CA THR A 229 -17.15 -2.41 8.50
C THR A 229 -17.74 -3.08 7.26
N GLU A 230 -17.29 -4.28 6.91
CA GLU A 230 -17.87 -5.03 5.78
C GLU A 230 -19.33 -5.42 6.02
N VAL A 231 -19.70 -5.78 7.25
CA VAL A 231 -21.11 -6.02 7.60
C VAL A 231 -21.96 -4.76 7.42
N GLU A 232 -21.46 -3.59 7.81
CA GLU A 232 -22.17 -2.33 7.61
C GLU A 232 -22.30 -1.95 6.14
N LEU A 233 -21.30 -2.26 5.32
CA LEU A 233 -21.31 -2.03 3.87
C LEU A 233 -22.30 -2.96 3.13
N ILE A 234 -22.54 -4.17 3.64
CA ILE A 234 -23.52 -5.11 3.10
C ILE A 234 -24.94 -4.75 3.54
N ARG A 235 -25.11 -4.03 4.66
CA ARG A 235 -26.46 -3.64 5.10
C ARG A 235 -27.12 -2.83 3.98
N PRO A 236 -28.31 -3.24 3.53
CA PRO A 236 -29.03 -2.46 2.54
C PRO A 236 -29.31 -1.10 3.16
N VAL A 237 -28.65 -0.06 2.66
CA VAL A 237 -28.97 1.32 3.01
C VAL A 237 -30.46 1.47 2.70
N PRO A 238 -31.29 1.84 3.68
CA PRO A 238 -32.69 2.12 3.39
C PRO A 238 -32.71 3.25 2.36
N LEU A 239 -32.94 2.88 1.11
CA LEU A 239 -33.06 3.84 0.02
C LEU A 239 -34.12 4.84 0.48
N PRO A 240 -33.82 6.15 0.50
CA PRO A 240 -34.88 7.13 0.71
C PRO A 240 -35.93 6.82 -0.34
N LYS A 241 -37.17 6.54 0.11
CA LYS A 241 -38.29 6.30 -0.81
C LYS A 241 -38.20 7.39 -1.87
N PRO A 242 -38.12 7.06 -3.17
CA PRO A 242 -37.99 8.07 -4.19
C PRO A 242 -39.20 8.99 -4.04
N ILE A 243 -38.98 10.18 -3.46
CA ILE A 243 -39.95 11.25 -3.46
C ILE A 243 -39.89 11.76 -4.88
N CYS A 244 -40.53 11.03 -5.80
CA CYS A 244 -40.75 11.48 -7.14
C CYS A 244 -41.72 12.68 -6.98
N PRO A 245 -41.24 13.93 -7.19
CA PRO A 245 -42.08 15.10 -7.03
C PRO A 245 -43.33 14.93 -7.89
N ARG A 246 -44.46 15.44 -7.43
CA ARG A 246 -45.74 15.26 -8.13
C ARG A 246 -45.65 15.78 -9.57
N GLU A 247 -44.81 16.79 -9.76
CA GLU A 247 -44.42 17.43 -11.02
C GLU A 247 -43.70 16.47 -11.96
N VAL A 248 -42.79 15.62 -11.46
CA VAL A 248 -42.06 14.64 -12.29
C VAL A 248 -42.98 13.49 -12.74
N ARG A 249 -43.89 13.05 -11.87
CA ARG A 249 -44.92 12.06 -12.24
C ARG A 249 -45.91 12.64 -13.26
N ALA A 250 -46.31 13.90 -13.09
CA ALA A 250 -47.16 14.59 -14.05
C ALA A 250 -46.44 14.75 -15.41
N PHE A 251 -45.16 15.10 -15.40
CA PHE A 251 -44.34 15.20 -16.61
C PHE A 251 -44.25 13.87 -17.34
N PHE A 252 -43.90 12.77 -16.65
CA PHE A 252 -43.85 11.44 -17.26
C PHE A 252 -45.21 10.98 -17.80
N ALA A 253 -46.30 11.26 -17.09
CA ALA A 253 -47.66 10.93 -17.55
C ALA A 253 -48.04 11.71 -18.82
N VAL A 254 -47.68 13.00 -18.89
CA VAL A 254 -47.89 13.82 -20.10
C VAL A 254 -47.05 13.31 -21.26
N VAL A 255 -45.78 12.99 -21.04
CA VAL A 255 -44.90 12.43 -22.07
C VAL A 255 -45.47 11.13 -22.61
N LEU A 256 -45.89 10.21 -21.74
CA LEU A 256 -46.52 8.94 -22.14
C LEU A 256 -47.83 9.15 -22.90
N ALA A 257 -48.66 10.11 -22.48
CA ALA A 257 -49.91 10.42 -23.16
C ALA A 257 -49.68 11.01 -24.56
N VAL A 258 -48.70 11.91 -24.70
CA VAL A 258 -48.32 12.50 -26.00
C VAL A 258 -47.74 11.44 -26.93
N PHE A 259 -46.87 10.56 -26.41
CA PHE A 259 -46.29 9.47 -27.19
C PHE A 259 -47.37 8.48 -27.64
N GLY A 260 -48.28 8.10 -26.74
CA GLY A 260 -49.42 7.24 -27.08
C GLY A 260 -50.34 7.86 -28.13
N ALA A 261 -50.61 9.16 -28.03
CA ALA A 261 -51.40 9.89 -29.03
C ALA A 261 -50.71 9.93 -30.40
N GLN A 262 -49.40 10.18 -30.45
CA GLN A 262 -48.64 10.13 -31.70
C GLN A 262 -48.69 8.74 -32.33
N VAL A 263 -48.50 7.68 -31.55
CA VAL A 263 -48.60 6.29 -32.04
C VAL A 263 -50.00 5.99 -32.56
N ALA A 264 -51.06 6.45 -31.88
CA ALA A 264 -52.44 6.27 -32.34
C ALA A 264 -52.75 7.00 -33.65
N VAL A 265 -52.26 8.24 -33.81
CA VAL A 265 -52.38 9.01 -35.07
C VAL A 265 -51.61 8.34 -36.21
N LEU A 266 -50.41 7.83 -35.93
CA LEU A 266 -49.60 7.07 -36.89
C LEU A 266 -50.24 5.72 -37.26
N ALA A 267 -50.92 5.06 -36.33
CA ALA A 267 -51.65 3.83 -36.60
C ALA A 267 -52.93 4.04 -37.44
N GLN A 268 -53.52 5.24 -37.39
CA GLN A 268 -54.73 5.59 -38.14
C GLN A 268 -54.46 6.20 -39.51
N THR A 269 -53.19 6.38 -39.91
CA THR A 269 -52.81 6.85 -41.25
C THR A 269 -52.50 5.64 -42.13
N PRO A 270 -53.42 5.19 -43.02
CA PRO A 270 -53.25 3.97 -43.82
C PRO A 270 -52.26 4.12 -45.00
N VAL A 271 -51.36 5.09 -44.97
CA VAL A 271 -50.52 5.45 -46.12
C VAL A 271 -49.09 5.72 -45.66
N LEU A 272 -48.17 4.84 -46.09
CA LEU A 272 -46.69 4.92 -46.10
C LEU A 272 -45.91 4.16 -45.01
N THR A 273 -45.63 2.90 -45.35
CA THR A 273 -44.31 2.22 -45.25
C THR A 273 -43.74 1.86 -43.88
N TRP A 274 -43.91 0.57 -43.59
CA TRP A 274 -43.44 -0.28 -42.50
C TRP A 274 -41.91 -0.51 -42.31
N PRO A 275 -40.92 -0.04 -43.12
CA PRO A 275 -39.51 -0.36 -42.82
C PRO A 275 -38.85 0.51 -41.74
N TRP A 276 -39.22 1.79 -41.60
CA TRP A 276 -38.44 2.77 -40.81
C TRP A 276 -38.67 2.66 -39.29
N PHE A 277 -39.84 2.17 -38.88
CA PHE A 277 -40.22 2.09 -37.46
C PHE A 277 -39.43 1.02 -36.68
N VAL A 278 -39.01 -0.06 -37.36
CA VAL A 278 -38.15 -1.10 -36.77
C VAL A 278 -36.72 -0.59 -36.51
N GLN A 279 -36.28 0.41 -37.29
CA GLN A 279 -34.93 0.96 -37.19
C GLN A 279 -34.78 1.95 -36.03
N PHE A 280 -35.82 2.70 -35.65
CA PHE A 280 -35.76 3.60 -34.49
C PHE A 280 -35.95 2.89 -33.15
N GLY A 281 -36.76 1.81 -33.11
CA GLY A 281 -36.95 1.01 -31.89
C GLY A 281 -35.68 0.31 -31.40
N THR A 282 -34.75 -0.01 -32.31
CA THR A 282 -33.48 -0.66 -31.97
C THR A 282 -32.43 0.32 -31.44
N TYR A 283 -32.42 1.60 -31.86
CA TYR A 283 -31.47 2.58 -31.33
C TYR A 283 -31.79 3.07 -29.90
N ALA A 284 -33.07 3.11 -29.53
CA ALA A 284 -33.47 3.52 -28.18
C ALA A 284 -33.17 2.47 -27.10
N LEU A 285 -33.10 1.18 -27.47
CA LEU A 285 -32.87 0.07 -26.54
C LEU A 285 -31.37 -0.23 -26.29
N VAL A 286 -30.47 0.33 -27.11
CA VAL A 286 -29.00 0.19 -26.97
C VAL A 286 -28.40 1.38 -26.19
N SER A 287 -29.20 2.41 -25.89
CA SER A 287 -28.71 3.67 -25.31
C SER A 287 -29.15 3.93 -23.85
N VAL A 288 -29.66 2.90 -23.15
CA VAL A 288 -29.99 2.90 -21.71
C VAL A 288 -29.24 1.76 -21.05
#